data_AF-A0A4S2TPK9-F1
#
_entry.id   AF-A0A4S2TPK9-F1
#
_cell.length_a   1.000
_cell.length_b   1.000
_cell.length_c   1.000
_cell.angle_alpha   90.00
_cell.angle_beta   90.00
_cell.angle_gamma   90.00
#
_symmetry.space_group_name_H-M   'P 1'
#
loop_
_entity.id
_entity.type
_entity.pdbx_description
1 polymer ?
#
loop_
_entity_poly.entity_id
_entity_poly.type
_entity_poly.pdbx_seq_one_letter_code
_entity_poly.pdbx_strand_id
1 'polypeptide(L)'
;MARTVIDLDEEIVEQAMRMYGAKTKAAAVRAAMEEGVRLRLRRELFDAIDDGEFDDVFAEIRSQTGPRNPDGSLKRGDGASAA
;
A
#
# COMPACT_ATOMS: atom_id res chain seq x y z
N MET A 1 -24.40 -8.09 0.96
CA MET A 1 -23.70 -7.77 2.22
C MET A 1 -24.33 -8.57 3.34
N ALA A 2 -23.53 -9.16 4.22
CA ALA A 2 -24.05 -9.80 5.43
C ALA A 2 -24.42 -8.73 6.47
N ARG A 3 -25.51 -8.94 7.19
CA ARG A 3 -25.83 -8.16 8.40
C ARG A 3 -25.24 -8.89 9.59
N THR A 4 -24.44 -8.16 10.37
CA THR A 4 -23.82 -8.66 11.60
C THR A 4 -24.20 -7.73 12.75
N VAL A 5 -24.50 -8.29 13.91
CA VAL A 5 -24.75 -7.54 15.14
C VAL A 5 -23.49 -7.68 15.99
N ILE A 6 -22.89 -6.54 16.35
CA ILE A 6 -21.70 -6.46 17.19
C ILE A 6 -21.89 -5.31 18.19
N ASP A 7 -21.36 -5.46 19.38
CA ASP A 7 -21.32 -4.38 20.38
C ASP A 7 -20.09 -3.51 20.14
N LEU A 8 -20.31 -2.20 20.15
CA LEU A 8 -19.27 -1.19 19.93
C LEU A 8 -19.45 -0.06 20.93
N ASP A 9 -18.32 0.50 21.35
CA ASP A 9 -18.30 1.71 22.17
C ASP A 9 -18.86 2.90 21.38
N GLU A 10 -19.90 3.54 21.92
CA GLU A 10 -20.60 4.64 21.26
C GLU A 10 -19.69 5.87 21.10
N GLU A 11 -18.83 6.16 22.08
CA GLU A 11 -17.93 7.31 22.03
C GLU A 11 -16.90 7.15 20.91
N ILE A 12 -16.41 5.93 20.70
CA ILE A 12 -15.46 5.61 19.62
C ILE A 12 -16.14 5.71 18.26
N VAL A 13 -17.36 5.20 18.13
CA VAL A 13 -18.12 5.28 16.87
C VAL A 13 -18.44 6.74 16.52
N GLU A 14 -18.80 7.56 17.50
CA GLU A 14 -19.00 8.99 17.26
C GLU A 14 -17.73 9.71 16.85
N GLN A 15 -16.59 9.39 17.46
CA GLN A 15 -15.30 9.93 17.04
C GLN A 15 -14.98 9.53 15.60
N ALA A 16 -15.19 8.27 15.24
CA ALA A 16 -15.03 7.80 13.86
C ALA A 16 -15.99 8.53 12.90
N MET A 17 -17.24 8.74 13.29
CA MET A 17 -18.20 9.51 12.48
C MET A 17 -17.70 10.94 12.22
N ARG A 18 -17.15 11.62 13.24
CA ARG A 18 -16.55 12.95 13.08
C ARG A 18 -15.30 12.91 12.20
N MET A 19 -14.40 11.97 12.45
CA MET A 19 -13.14 11.80 11.70
C MET A 19 -13.39 11.55 10.21
N TYR A 20 -14.35 10.70 9.87
CA TYR A 20 -14.66 10.32 8.50
C TYR A 20 -15.78 11.15 7.86
N GLY A 21 -16.35 12.13 8.59
CA GLY A 21 -17.50 12.91 8.11
C GLY A 21 -18.74 12.07 7.80
N ALA A 22 -18.88 10.92 8.47
CA ALA A 22 -19.93 9.95 8.18
C ALA A 22 -21.24 10.32 8.90
N LYS A 23 -22.35 10.28 8.15
CA LYS A 23 -23.69 10.58 8.66
C LYS A 23 -24.32 9.42 9.43
N THR A 24 -23.80 8.20 9.29
CA THR A 24 -24.34 7.00 9.93
C THR A 24 -23.22 6.19 10.60
N LYS A 25 -23.56 5.54 11.72
CA LYS A 25 -22.64 4.65 12.45
C LYS A 25 -22.08 3.56 11.55
N ALA A 26 -22.92 2.93 10.73
CA ALA A 26 -22.51 1.89 9.80
C ALA A 26 -21.51 2.39 8.73
N ALA A 27 -21.66 3.63 8.26
CA ALA A 27 -20.72 4.22 7.31
C ALA A 27 -19.36 4.52 7.97
N ALA A 28 -19.37 5.01 9.21
CA ALA A 28 -18.14 5.24 9.98
C ALA A 28 -17.37 3.94 10.24
N VAL A 29 -18.09 2.89 10.68
CA VAL A 29 -17.49 1.57 10.94
C VAL A 29 -16.92 0.98 9.65
N ARG A 30 -17.63 1.10 8.52
CA ARG A 30 -17.11 0.65 7.22
C ARG A 30 -15.82 1.38 6.84
N ALA A 31 -15.82 2.70 6.93
CA ALA A 31 -14.65 3.51 6.59
C ALA A 31 -13.43 3.15 7.47
N ALA A 32 -13.65 3.03 8.78
CA ALA A 32 -12.61 2.63 9.73
C ALA A 32 -12.06 1.23 9.43
N MET A 33 -12.93 0.27 9.12
CA MET A 33 -12.52 -1.10 8.78
C MET A 33 -11.73 -1.14 7.46
N GLU A 34 -12.19 -0.42 6.43
CA GLU A 34 -11.48 -0.34 5.15
C GLU A 34 -10.10 0.30 5.31
N GLU A 35 -9.99 1.35 6.10
CA GLU A 35 -8.70 1.96 6.40
C GLU A 35 -7.78 1.01 7.17
N GLY A 36 -8.29 0.34 8.21
CA GLY A 36 -7.52 -0.60 9.01
C GLY A 36 -6.99 -1.78 8.18
N VAL A 37 -7.82 -2.34 7.29
CA VAL A 37 -7.40 -3.41 6.37
C VAL A 37 -6.36 -2.89 5.39
N ARG A 38 -6.56 -1.72 4.78
CA ARG A 38 -5.59 -1.14 3.84
C ARG A 38 -4.27 -0.80 4.51
N LEU A 39 -4.29 -0.32 5.75
CA LEU A 39 -3.09 -0.06 6.53
C LEU A 39 -2.30 -1.35 6.74
N ARG A 40 -2.98 -2.46 7.08
CA ARG A 40 -2.31 -3.75 7.24
C ARG A 40 -1.70 -4.24 5.92
N LEU A 41 -2.47 -4.21 4.84
CA LEU A 41 -2.00 -4.65 3.52
C LEU A 41 -0.82 -3.80 3.03
N ARG A 42 -0.81 -2.49 3.32
CA ARG A 42 0.34 -1.64 2.99
C ARG A 42 1.60 -2.04 3.77
N ARG A 43 1.46 -2.40 5.05
CA ARG A 43 2.61 -2.87 5.85
C ARG A 43 3.16 -4.17 5.29
N GLU A 44 2.28 -5.14 5.06
CA GLU A 44 2.67 -6.43 4.46
C GLU A 44 3.33 -6.25 3.09
N LEU A 45 2.85 -5.30 2.27
CA LEU A 45 3.50 -4.95 1.02
C LEU A 45 4.90 -4.35 1.22
N PHE A 46 5.07 -3.43 2.16
CA PHE A 46 6.40 -2.85 2.44
C PHE A 46 7.36 -3.89 2.98
N ASP A 47 6.91 -4.76 3.89
CA ASP A 47 7.71 -5.85 4.41
C ASP A 47 8.16 -6.79 3.26
N ALA A 48 7.25 -7.15 2.34
CA ALA A 48 7.59 -7.97 1.17
C ALA A 48 8.57 -7.28 0.19
N ILE A 49 8.49 -5.95 0.04
CA ILE A 49 9.45 -5.17 -0.73
C ILE A 49 10.83 -5.21 -0.06
N ASP A 50 10.89 -5.01 1.25
CA ASP A 50 12.15 -5.01 2.02
C ASP A 50 12.79 -6.42 2.06
N ASP A 51 11.96 -7.47 2.06
CA ASP A 51 12.39 -8.88 1.99
C ASP A 51 12.89 -9.29 0.59
N GLY A 52 12.83 -8.39 -0.39
CA GLY A 52 13.35 -8.61 -1.75
C GLY A 52 12.42 -9.46 -2.64
N GLU A 53 11.16 -9.67 -2.26
CA GLU A 53 10.20 -10.48 -3.03
C GLU A 53 9.96 -9.91 -4.44
N PHE A 54 10.20 -8.62 -4.63
CA PHE A 54 10.01 -7.91 -5.90
C PHE A 54 11.32 -7.53 -6.62
N ASP A 55 12.48 -7.96 -6.14
CA ASP A 55 13.79 -7.53 -6.68
C ASP A 55 13.95 -7.88 -8.17
N ASP A 56 13.53 -9.06 -8.59
CA ASP A 56 13.58 -9.49 -9.99
C ASP A 56 12.69 -8.61 -10.89
N VAL A 57 11.49 -8.28 -10.41
CA VAL A 57 10.54 -7.42 -11.12
C VAL A 57 11.10 -5.99 -11.22
N PHE A 58 11.70 -5.48 -10.14
CA PHE A 58 12.33 -4.16 -10.14
C PHE A 58 13.58 -4.11 -11.03
N ALA A 59 14.35 -5.19 -11.12
CA ALA A 59 15.48 -5.31 -12.02
C ALA A 59 15.02 -5.28 -13.49
N GLU A 60 13.96 -5.99 -13.83
CA GLU A 60 13.37 -5.96 -15.17
C GLU A 60 12.87 -4.55 -15.54
N ILE A 61 12.08 -3.91 -14.67
CA ILE A 61 11.58 -2.55 -14.92
C ILE A 61 12.74 -1.58 -15.12
N ARG A 62 13.76 -1.61 -14.25
CA ARG A 62 14.95 -0.75 -14.36
C ARG A 62 15.70 -0.98 -15.68
N SER A 63 15.72 -2.21 -16.18
CA SER A 63 16.32 -2.51 -17.48
C SER A 63 15.58 -1.85 -18.66
N GLN A 64 14.28 -1.61 -18.53
CA GLN A 64 13.43 -1.01 -19.57
C GLN A 64 13.29 0.51 -19.43
N THR A 65 13.25 1.01 -18.20
CA THR A 65 12.93 2.42 -17.87
C THR A 65 14.03 3.16 -17.11
N GLY A 66 15.22 2.57 -17.00
CA GLY A 66 16.37 3.15 -16.28
C GLY A 66 16.88 4.49 -16.86
N PRO A 67 17.85 5.12 -16.18
CA PRO A 67 18.41 6.41 -16.57
C PRO A 67 18.88 6.41 -18.03
N ARG A 68 18.59 7.50 -18.76
CA ARG A 68 18.93 7.61 -20.19
C ARG A 68 20.10 8.56 -20.43
N ASN A 69 20.85 8.29 -21.48
CA ASN A 69 21.82 9.19 -22.05
C ASN A 69 21.13 10.37 -22.75
N PRO A 70 21.86 11.45 -23.07
CA PRO A 70 21.32 12.58 -23.83
C PRO A 70 20.77 12.19 -25.22
N ASP A 71 21.22 11.06 -25.77
CA ASP A 71 20.75 10.47 -27.03
C ASP A 71 19.48 9.59 -26.88
N GLY A 72 18.95 9.47 -25.66
CA GLY A 72 17.78 8.67 -25.36
C GLY A 72 18.03 7.16 -25.19
N SER A 73 19.27 6.69 -25.38
CA SER A 73 19.66 5.30 -25.09
C SER A 73 19.69 5.04 -23.58
N LEU A 74 19.42 3.80 -23.17
CA LEU A 74 19.50 3.41 -21.76
C LEU A 74 20.96 3.39 -21.30
N LYS A 75 21.24 4.02 -20.16
CA LYS A 75 22.53 3.90 -19.46
C LYS A 75 22.59 2.50 -18.84
N ARG A 76 23.18 1.55 -19.56
CA ARG A 76 23.63 0.30 -18.95
C ARG A 76 24.81 0.63 -18.05
N GLY A 77 24.65 0.50 -16.73
CA GLY A 77 25.76 0.62 -15.81
C GLY A 77 26.77 -0.49 -16.10
N ASP A 78 28.04 -0.14 -16.32
CA ASP A 78 29.14 -1.09 -16.31
C ASP A 78 29.25 -1.69 -14.90
N GLY A 79 28.67 -2.87 -14.73
CA GLY A 79 28.50 -3.50 -13.41
C GLY A 79 28.23 -5.00 -13.52
N ALA A 80 28.97 -5.69 -14.38
CA ALA A 80 29.15 -7.14 -14.31
C ALA A 80 30.65 -7.44 -14.34
N SER A 81 31.32 -7.20 -13.22
CA SER A 81 32.60 -7.82 -12.87
C SER A 81 32.71 -7.88 -11.36
N ALA A 82 32.53 -9.09 -10.81
CA ALA A 82 33.21 -9.65 -9.63
C ALA A 82 32.32 -10.70 -8.93
N ALA A 83 32.42 -11.96 -9.36
CA ALA A 83 32.93 -13.10 -8.58
C ALA A 83 32.86 -14.38 -9.41
#